data_AF-A0A7K2WRA7-F1
#
_entry.id   AF-A0A7K2WRA7-F1
#
_cell.length_a   1.000
_cell.length_b   1.000
_cell.length_c   1.000
_cell.angle_alpha   90.00
_cell.angle_beta   90.00
_cell.angle_gamma   90.00
#
_symmetry.space_group_name_H-M   'P 1'
#
loop_
_entity.id
_entity.type
_entity.pdbx_description
1 polymer ?
#
loop_
_entity_poly.entity_id
_entity_poly.type
_entity_poly.pdbx_seq_one_letter_code
_entity_poly.pdbx_strand_id
1 'polypeptide(L)' 'MDETRGDGGLHRIVFDAPARSWLEAAPLGNGRLGALVHGGTARERISLNDGTAWSG' A
#
# COMPACT_ATOMS: atom_id res chain seq x y z
N MET A 1 0.11 8.97 -26.08
CA MET A 1 -1.18 9.31 -25.45
C MET A 1 -0.89 9.43 -23.96
N ASP A 2 -0.42 10.62 -23.58
CA ASP A 2 -0.13 11.04 -22.21
C ASP A 2 -1.08 12.20 -21.97
N GLU A 3 -2.14 11.94 -21.20
CA GLU A 3 -3.02 12.97 -20.66
C GLU A 3 -2.56 13.26 -19.23
N THR A 4 -1.49 14.06 -19.09
CA THR A 4 -1.12 14.71 -17.84
C THR A 4 -1.45 16.20 -17.91
N ARG A 5 -2.75 16.51 -18.00
CA ARG A 5 -3.24 17.84 -17.64
C ARG A 5 -3.66 17.85 -16.16
N GLY A 6 -2.75 18.36 -15.32
CA GLY A 6 -3.11 19.10 -14.10
C GLY A 6 -3.20 18.34 -12.77
N ASP A 7 -2.12 17.70 -12.31
CA ASP A 7 -2.00 17.23 -10.90
C ASP A 7 -1.01 18.11 -10.12
N GLY A 8 -1.35 19.38 -9.94
CA GLY A 8 -0.58 20.31 -9.11
C GLY A 8 -0.74 20.01 -7.62
N GLY A 9 -0.18 18.90 -7.13
CA GLY A 9 -0.13 18.58 -5.70
C GLY A 9 -0.12 17.09 -5.33
N LEU A 10 -0.29 16.17 -6.28
CA LEU A 10 -0.32 14.73 -5.97
C LEU A 10 1.08 14.12 -6.06
N HIS A 11 1.62 13.73 -4.90
CA HIS A 11 2.83 12.92 -4.82
C HIS A 11 2.48 11.45 -5.05
N ARG A 12 3.21 10.80 -5.96
CA ARG A 12 3.00 9.40 -6.31
C ARG A 12 4.26 8.59 -6.05
N ILE A 13 4.09 7.46 -5.39
CA ILE A 13 5.12 6.42 -5.24
C ILE A 13 4.71 5.25 -6.14
N VAL A 14 5.61 4.80 -7.00
CA VAL A 14 5.37 3.71 -7.96
C VAL A 14 6.46 2.66 -7.77
N PHE A 15 6.06 1.39 -7.79
CA PHE A 15 6.94 0.23 -7.75
C PHE A 15 6.81 -0.54 -9.07
N ASP A 16 7.90 -1.13 -9.55
CA ASP A 16 7.96 -1.85 -10.83
C ASP A 16 7.78 -3.36 -10.69
N ALA A 17 7.71 -3.87 -9.46
CA ALA A 17 7.46 -5.28 -9.16
C ALA A 17 6.62 -5.47 -7.88
N PRO A 18 5.90 -6.60 -7.75
CA PRO A 18 5.24 -6.97 -6.50
C PRO A 18 6.22 -7.16 -5.35
N ALA A 19 5.78 -6.84 -4.13
CA ALA A 19 6.53 -7.04 -2.91
C ALA A 19 6.76 -8.55 -2.64
N ARG A 20 8.00 -8.92 -2.29
CA ARG A 20 8.36 -10.29 -1.89
C ARG A 20 8.33 -10.47 -0.37
N SER A 21 8.37 -9.36 0.36
CA SER A 21 8.40 -9.34 1.82
C SER A 21 7.48 -8.25 2.38
N TRP A 22 7.19 -8.34 3.68
CA TRP A 22 6.35 -7.35 4.36
C TRP A 22 6.93 -5.92 4.28
N LEU A 23 8.25 -5.78 4.33
CA LEU A 23 8.94 -4.48 4.32
C LEU A 23 8.91 -3.78 2.95
N GLU A 24 8.64 -4.52 1.87
CA GLU A 24 8.54 -4.00 0.50
C GLU A 24 7.11 -3.58 0.13
N ALA A 25 6.11 -3.94 0.94
CA ALA A 25 4.70 -3.73 0.63
C ALA A 25 4.26 -2.28 0.90
N ALA A 26 3.33 -1.79 0.08
CA ALA A 26 2.88 -0.39 0.14
C ALA A 26 1.94 -0.15 1.34
N PRO A 27 2.24 0.78 2.25
CA PRO A 27 1.42 1.03 3.43
C PRO A 27 0.23 1.95 3.16
N LEU A 28 -0.92 1.60 3.71
CA LEU A 28 -2.14 2.39 3.76
C LEU A 28 -2.70 2.37 5.18
N GLY A 29 -3.35 3.46 5.61
CA GLY A 29 -4.00 3.49 6.92
C GLY A 29 -4.90 4.70 7.14
N ASN A 30 -5.81 4.56 8.11
CA ASN A 30 -6.75 5.62 8.51
C ASN A 30 -6.61 6.02 9.99
N GLY A 31 -5.47 5.69 10.61
CA GLY A 31 -5.19 5.92 12.02
C GLY A 31 -5.70 4.84 12.97
N ARG A 32 -6.65 3.99 12.57
CA ARG A 32 -7.09 2.81 13.35
C ARG A 32 -6.70 1.50 12.67
N LEU A 33 -7.05 1.34 11.40
CA LEU A 33 -6.70 0.18 10.60
C LEU A 33 -5.51 0.51 9.70
N GLY A 34 -4.61 -0.47 9.57
CA GLY A 34 -3.50 -0.46 8.63
C GLY A 34 -3.60 -1.60 7.64
N ALA A 35 -3.12 -1.37 6.43
CA ALA A 35 -2.97 -2.39 5.40
C ALA A 35 -1.61 -2.25 4.72
N LEU A 36 -0.94 -3.36 4.46
CA LEU A 36 0.18 -3.42 3.53
C LEU A 36 -0.23 -4.20 2.28
N VAL A 37 -0.15 -3.56 1.12
CA VAL A 37 -0.53 -4.12 -0.19
C VAL A 37 0.71 -4.69 -0.88
N HIS A 38 0.68 -5.97 -1.26
CA HIS A 38 1.85 -6.65 -1.84
C HIS A 38 1.89 -6.52 -3.37
N GLY A 39 0.74 -6.33 -4.03
CA GLY A 39 0.67 -6.09 -5.48
C GLY A 39 0.84 -7.37 -6.32
N GLY A 40 0.54 -8.53 -5.74
CA GLY A 40 0.67 -9.83 -6.42
C GLY A 40 -0.39 -10.01 -7.51
N THR A 41 0.04 -10.12 -8.77
CA THR A 41 -0.88 -10.14 -9.93
C THR A 41 -1.75 -11.40 -10.02
N ALA A 42 -1.19 -12.58 -9.78
CA ALA A 42 -1.93 -13.85 -9.79
C ALA A 42 -2.63 -14.13 -8.46
N ARG A 43 -2.02 -13.70 -7.35
CA ARG A 43 -2.55 -13.83 -6.00
C ARG A 43 -2.08 -12.65 -5.16
N GLU A 44 -3.03 -11.85 -4.72
CA GLU A 44 -2.76 -10.74 -3.83
C GLU A 44 -2.63 -11.21 -2.37
N ARG A 45 -1.84 -10.46 -1.58
CA ARG A 45 -1.79 -10.57 -0.14
C ARG A 45 -1.89 -9.17 0.46
N ILE A 46 -2.92 -8.95 1.27
CA ILE A 46 -3.03 -7.73 2.07
C ILE A 46 -2.78 -8.11 3.52
N SER A 47 -1.70 -7.59 4.11
CA SER A 47 -1.46 -7.73 5.56
C SER A 47 -2.26 -6.66 6.29
N LEU A 48 -3.04 -7.04 7.31
CA LEU A 48 -3.88 -6.12 8.08
C LEU A 48 -3.33 -5.89 9.48
N ASN A 49 -3.55 -4.69 10.01
CA ASN A 49 -3.27 -4.30 11.39
C ASN A 49 -4.45 -3.53 11.98
N ASP A 50 -4.72 -3.70 13.28
CA ASP A 50 -5.61 -2.84 14.06
C ASP A 50 -4.80 -2.22 15.20
N GLY A 51 -4.83 -0.89 15.31
CA GLY A 51 -4.08 -0.13 16.31
C GLY A 51 -4.47 -0.44 17.75
N THR A 52 -5.58 -1.16 17.99
CA THR A 52 -5.98 -1.63 19.32
C THR A 52 -5.67 -3.12 19.56
N ALA A 53 -5.10 -3.84 18.59
CA ALA A 53 -4.76 -5.25 18.72
C ALA A 53 -3.51 -5.47 19.58
N TRP A 54 -3.68 -5.32 20.88
CA TRP A 54 -2.67 -5.58 21.90
C TRP A 54 -3.05 -6.83 22.70
N SER A 55 -2.05 -7.58 23.18
CA SER A 55 -2.28 -8.82 23.94
C SER A 55 -2.69 -8.61 25.40
N GLY A 56 -2.70 -7.36 25.88
CA GLY A 56 -2.78 -7.00 27.30
C GLY A 56 -1.48 -6.40 27.80
#